data_AF-A0A5M8Q5X0-F1
#
_entry.id   AF-A0A5M8Q5X0-F1
#
_cell.length_a   1.000
_cell.length_b   1.000
_cell.length_c   1.000
_cell.angle_alpha   90.00
_cell.angle_beta   90.00
_cell.angle_gamma   90.00
#
_symmetry.space_group_name_H-M   'P 1'
#
loop_
_entity.id
_entity.type
_entity.pdbx_description
1 polymer ?
#
loop_
_entity_poly.entity_id
_entity_poly.type
_entity_poly.pdbx_seq_one_letter_code
_entity_poly.pdbx_strand_id
1 'polypeptide(L)'
;MESPLAIANFFIKKSFDTGEPVTNMKLVKLVYIAHGWYLGLSGQPLLSEPVEAWKYGPVVPSVYYSFKDFGGDEIRQMATASNTNELAPVTLTDPELVPFLEKIWEVYGQFSGIDLSAMTHQDHTPWKKVWDSQGKHSNNVIIPNDLIKEYYEKLVNAPHAVQSA
;
A
#
# COMPACT_ATOMS: atom_id res chain seq x y z
N MET A 1 13.38 -0.19 7.26
CA MET A 1 12.04 0.41 7.10
C MET A 1 12.20 1.62 6.19
N GLU A 2 11.30 1.76 5.24
CA GLU A 2 11.29 2.79 4.21
C GLU A 2 10.23 3.86 4.46
N SER A 3 10.47 5.04 3.91
CA SER A 3 9.45 6.09 3.84
C SER A 3 8.27 5.62 2.97
N PRO A 4 7.01 5.72 3.44
CA PRO A 4 5.85 5.40 2.60
C PRO A 4 5.77 6.23 1.32
N LEU A 5 6.29 7.48 1.35
CA LEU A 5 6.36 8.33 0.17
C LEU A 5 7.39 7.84 -0.85
N ALA A 6 8.47 7.19 -0.41
CA ALA A 6 9.43 6.56 -1.32
C ALA A 6 8.79 5.37 -2.05
N ILE A 7 8.06 4.52 -1.33
CA ILE A 7 7.29 3.41 -1.89
C ILE A 7 6.19 3.92 -2.84
N ALA A 8 5.49 5.00 -2.45
CA ALA A 8 4.48 5.62 -3.28
C ALA A 8 5.07 6.17 -4.59
N ASN A 9 6.20 6.88 -4.51
CA ASN A 9 6.90 7.41 -5.68
C ASN A 9 7.39 6.32 -6.62
N PHE A 10 7.77 5.15 -6.10
CA PHE A 10 8.06 3.99 -6.94
C PHE A 10 6.85 3.62 -7.80
N PHE A 11 5.66 3.47 -7.22
CA PHE A 11 4.45 3.11 -7.97
C PHE A 11 3.96 4.23 -8.90
N ILE A 12 4.12 5.50 -8.53
CA ILE A 12 3.85 6.64 -9.42
C ILE A 12 4.81 6.60 -10.61
N LYS A 13 6.09 6.30 -10.39
CA LYS A 13 7.04 6.15 -11.49
C LYS A 13 6.64 4.99 -12.41
N LYS A 14 6.23 3.83 -11.86
CA LYS A 14 5.70 2.72 -12.66
C LYS A 14 4.47 3.11 -13.48
N SER A 15 3.57 3.93 -12.91
CA SER A 15 2.44 4.51 -13.65
C SER A 15 2.90 5.29 -14.87
N PHE A 16 3.88 6.19 -14.70
CA PHE A 16 4.43 6.98 -15.80
C PHE A 16 5.14 6.12 -16.86
N ASP A 17 5.91 5.12 -16.42
CA ASP A 17 6.67 4.24 -17.32
C ASP A 17 5.74 3.33 -18.16
N THR A 18 4.57 2.96 -17.64
CA THR A 18 3.67 1.97 -18.26
C THR A 18 2.42 2.58 -18.88
N GLY A 19 2.06 3.81 -18.53
CA GLY A 19 0.81 4.46 -18.93
C GLY A 19 -0.42 3.97 -18.17
N GLU A 20 -0.26 3.07 -17.19
CA GLU A 20 -1.35 2.59 -16.33
C GLU A 20 -1.61 3.61 -15.21
N PRO A 21 -2.78 4.27 -15.18
CA PRO A 21 -3.02 5.39 -14.27
C PRO A 21 -3.07 4.94 -12.80
N VAL A 22 -2.57 5.80 -11.93
CA VAL A 22 -2.63 5.61 -10.47
C VAL A 22 -3.38 6.79 -9.84
N THR A 23 -4.54 6.48 -9.27
CA THR A 23 -5.32 7.42 -8.43
C THR A 23 -4.86 7.33 -6.99
N ASN A 24 -5.25 8.30 -6.14
CA ASN A 24 -4.90 8.28 -4.72
C ASN A 24 -5.38 6.98 -4.03
N MET A 25 -6.60 6.53 -4.33
CA MET A 25 -7.13 5.29 -3.76
C MET A 25 -6.32 4.06 -4.18
N LYS A 26 -5.91 3.97 -5.45
CA LYS A 26 -5.05 2.88 -5.94
C LYS A 26 -3.68 2.92 -5.25
N LEU A 27 -3.09 4.12 -5.14
CA LEU A 27 -1.78 4.31 -4.53
C LEU A 27 -1.74 3.88 -3.07
N VAL A 28 -2.66 4.36 -2.22
CA VAL A 28 -2.69 3.97 -0.80
C VAL A 28 -2.88 2.47 -0.62
N LYS A 29 -3.62 1.82 -1.53
CA LYS A 29 -3.83 0.36 -1.50
C LYS A 29 -2.60 -0.41 -1.95
N LEU A 30 -1.90 0.03 -2.99
CA LEU A 30 -0.63 -0.58 -3.42
C LEU A 30 0.43 -0.49 -2.33
N VAL A 31 0.56 0.67 -1.66
CA VAL A 31 1.51 0.83 -0.54
C VAL A 31 1.15 -0.09 0.63
N TYR A 32 -0.13 -0.20 1.00
CA TYR A 32 -0.58 -1.15 2.02
C TYR A 32 -0.29 -2.60 1.63
N ILE A 33 -0.58 -2.99 0.40
CA ILE A 33 -0.35 -4.36 -0.10
C ILE A 33 1.14 -4.69 -0.09
N ALA A 34 2.00 -3.76 -0.51
CA ALA A 34 3.45 -3.93 -0.43
C ALA A 34 3.91 -4.15 1.02
N HIS A 35 3.41 -3.35 1.98
CA HIS A 35 3.72 -3.53 3.41
C HIS A 35 3.26 -4.89 3.93
N GLY A 36 2.06 -5.32 3.53
CA GLY A 36 1.50 -6.60 3.90
C GLY A 36 2.32 -7.79 3.41
N TRP A 37 2.62 -7.84 2.11
CA TRP A 37 3.45 -8.90 1.54
C TRP A 37 4.85 -8.92 2.15
N TYR A 38 5.46 -7.76 2.38
CA TYR A 38 6.78 -7.69 2.99
C TYR A 38 6.77 -8.22 4.42
N LEU A 39 5.76 -7.87 5.23
CA LEU A 39 5.56 -8.44 6.56
C LEU A 39 5.37 -9.96 6.52
N GLY A 40 4.55 -10.46 5.59
CA GLY A 40 4.28 -11.90 5.45
C GLY A 40 5.49 -12.72 5.01
N LEU A 41 6.36 -12.15 4.16
CA LEU A 41 7.53 -12.83 3.62
C LEU A 41 8.76 -12.72 4.52
N SER A 42 9.00 -11.54 5.11
CA SER A 42 10.23 -11.26 5.89
C SER A 42 10.01 -11.27 7.39
N GLY A 43 8.76 -11.18 7.85
CA GLY A 43 8.42 -10.96 9.24
C GLY A 43 8.75 -9.57 9.78
N GLN A 44 9.26 -8.65 8.95
CA GLN A 44 9.67 -7.29 9.32
C GLN A 44 8.77 -6.24 8.66
N PRO A 45 8.58 -5.07 9.29
CA PRO A 45 7.83 -3.97 8.67
C PRO A 45 8.58 -3.37 7.49
N LEU A 46 7.87 -3.12 6.39
CA LEU A 46 8.39 -2.35 5.26
C LEU A 46 8.41 -0.86 5.60
N LEU A 47 7.29 -0.34 6.09
CA LEU A 47 7.05 1.09 6.27
C LEU A 47 7.53 1.61 7.63
N SER A 48 8.00 2.87 7.66
CA SER A 48 8.32 3.60 8.88
C SER A 48 7.12 4.26 9.56
N GLU A 49 5.91 4.10 9.00
CA GLU A 49 4.65 4.69 9.48
C GLU A 49 3.59 3.59 9.65
N PRO A 50 2.71 3.68 10.68
CA PRO A 50 1.61 2.73 10.83
C PRO A 50 0.58 2.83 9.69
N VAL A 51 -0.17 1.74 9.52
CA VAL A 51 -1.37 1.69 8.68
C VAL A 51 -2.59 1.94 9.57
N GLU A 52 -3.54 2.74 9.11
CA GLU A 52 -4.79 3.03 9.81
C GLU A 52 -6.01 2.42 9.09
N ALA A 53 -7.04 2.07 9.85
CA ALA A 53 -8.31 1.56 9.35
C ALA A 53 -9.29 2.70 9.09
N TRP A 54 -9.39 3.12 7.82
CA TRP A 54 -10.30 4.17 7.38
C TRP A 54 -11.56 3.57 6.75
N LYS A 55 -12.61 4.36 6.58
CA LYS A 55 -13.89 3.94 5.97
C LYS A 55 -13.75 3.17 4.65
N TYR A 56 -12.78 3.53 3.81
CA TYR A 56 -12.55 2.92 2.49
C TYR A 56 -11.31 2.03 2.46
N GLY A 57 -11.04 1.33 3.56
CA GLY A 57 -9.95 0.37 3.64
C GLY A 57 -8.73 0.90 4.39
N PRO A 58 -7.64 0.12 4.42
CA PRO A 58 -6.40 0.49 5.07
C PRO A 58 -5.75 1.67 4.35
N VAL A 59 -5.18 2.59 5.10
CA VAL A 59 -4.54 3.82 4.61
C VAL A 59 -3.23 4.05 5.33
N VAL A 60 -2.22 4.49 4.59
CA VAL A 60 -1.00 5.08 5.19
C VAL A 60 -1.18 6.60 5.14
N PRO A 61 -1.30 7.28 6.29
CA PRO A 61 -1.71 8.69 6.33
C PRO A 61 -0.84 9.62 5.47
N SER A 62 0.49 9.54 5.55
CA SER A 62 1.37 10.40 4.75
C SER A 62 1.08 10.31 3.25
N VAL A 63 0.91 9.09 2.74
CA VAL A 63 0.59 8.84 1.33
C VAL A 63 -0.75 9.48 0.98
N TYR A 64 -1.79 9.23 1.77
CA TYR A 64 -3.10 9.81 1.50
C TYR A 64 -3.05 11.35 1.47
N TYR A 65 -2.45 11.98 2.49
CA TYR A 65 -2.43 13.43 2.59
C TYR A 65 -1.57 14.10 1.52
N SER A 66 -0.49 13.45 1.06
CA SER A 66 0.35 13.96 -0.04
C SER A 66 -0.36 13.99 -1.40
N PHE A 67 -1.36 13.14 -1.61
CA PHE A 67 -2.03 13.00 -2.92
C PHE A 67 -3.56 13.20 -2.87
N LYS A 68 -4.13 13.60 -1.72
CA LYS A 68 -5.59 13.76 -1.55
C LYS A 68 -6.22 14.76 -2.52
N ASP A 69 -5.48 15.78 -2.94
CA ASP A 69 -6.01 16.85 -3.78
C ASP A 69 -6.23 16.39 -5.24
N PHE A 70 -5.65 15.25 -5.64
CA PHE A 70 -6.00 14.58 -6.90
C PHE A 70 -7.37 13.88 -6.82
N GLY A 71 -7.89 13.61 -5.63
CA GLY A 71 -9.17 12.94 -5.45
C GLY A 71 -9.26 11.61 -6.21
N GLY A 72 -10.22 11.52 -7.14
CA GLY A 72 -10.42 10.36 -8.02
C GLY A 72 -9.62 10.40 -9.32
N ASP A 73 -8.92 11.50 -9.60
CA ASP A 73 -8.13 11.67 -10.81
C ASP A 73 -6.76 10.98 -10.69
N GLU A 74 -6.11 10.82 -11.85
CA GLU A 74 -4.75 10.33 -11.96
C GLU A 74 -3.75 11.29 -11.27
N ILE A 75 -2.82 10.71 -10.49
CA ILE A 75 -1.71 11.45 -9.89
C ILE A 75 -0.69 11.80 -10.95
N ARG A 76 -0.33 13.09 -11.04
CA ARG A 76 0.57 13.62 -12.08
C ARG A 76 1.88 14.18 -11.54
N GLN A 77 2.17 13.96 -10.26
CA GLN A 77 3.40 14.44 -9.63
C GLN A 77 3.89 13.46 -8.55
N MET A 78 5.19 13.47 -8.30
CA MET A 78 5.80 12.71 -7.20
C MET A 78 5.83 13.54 -5.91
N ALA A 79 5.83 12.87 -4.77
CA ALA A 79 6.06 13.51 -3.48
C ALA A 79 7.51 13.98 -3.37
N THR A 80 7.71 15.20 -2.87
CA THR A 80 9.03 15.81 -2.69
C THR A 80 9.41 15.91 -1.22
N ALA A 81 10.70 15.83 -0.92
CA ALA A 81 11.18 16.05 0.44
C ALA A 81 11.17 17.57 0.75
N SER A 82 10.52 17.98 1.84
CA SER A 82 10.41 19.41 2.22
C SER A 82 11.65 19.96 2.96
N ASN A 83 12.69 19.15 3.14
CA ASN A 83 13.84 19.43 4.01
C ASN A 83 15.08 19.98 3.28
N THR A 84 15.00 20.22 1.97
CA THR A 84 16.09 20.83 1.19
C THR A 84 15.58 22.00 0.37
N ASN A 85 16.44 23.01 0.13
CA ASN A 85 16.15 24.13 -0.80
C ASN A 85 15.89 23.65 -2.25
N GLU A 86 16.08 22.36 -2.52
CA GLU A 86 15.75 21.68 -3.75
C GLU A 86 14.57 20.74 -3.52
N LEU A 87 13.53 20.86 -4.36
CA LEU A 87 12.36 19.97 -4.38
C LEU A 87 12.72 18.66 -5.09
N ALA A 88 13.47 17.79 -4.42
CA ALA A 88 13.80 16.47 -4.96
C ALA A 88 12.70 15.45 -4.62
N PRO A 89 12.32 14.53 -5.54
CA PRO A 89 11.44 13.42 -5.22
C PRO A 89 12.00 12.57 -4.08
N VAL A 90 11.12 12.12 -3.18
CA VAL A 90 11.50 11.14 -2.15
C VAL A 90 11.85 9.82 -2.84
N THR A 91 13.03 9.28 -2.55
CA THR A 91 13.56 8.05 -3.17
C THR A 91 13.74 6.95 -2.13
N LEU A 92 13.80 5.69 -2.60
CA LEU A 92 14.07 4.53 -1.75
C LEU A 92 15.47 4.64 -1.16
N THR A 93 15.62 4.30 0.13
CA THR A 93 16.96 4.21 0.74
C THR A 93 17.61 2.85 0.51
N ASP A 94 16.81 1.80 0.34
CA ASP A 94 17.24 0.45 0.03
C ASP A 94 16.91 0.05 -1.42
N PRO A 95 17.91 0.00 -2.32
CA PRO A 95 17.71 -0.40 -3.72
C PRO A 95 17.33 -1.88 -3.88
N GLU A 96 17.59 -2.75 -2.89
CA GLU A 96 17.25 -4.17 -2.95
C GLU A 96 15.73 -4.40 -2.88
N LEU A 97 14.95 -3.38 -2.53
CA LEU A 97 13.49 -3.43 -2.55
C LEU A 97 12.90 -3.30 -3.97
N VAL A 98 13.68 -2.87 -4.96
CA VAL A 98 13.18 -2.64 -6.33
C VAL A 98 12.55 -3.92 -6.93
N PRO A 99 13.22 -5.09 -6.94
CA PRO A 99 12.61 -6.31 -7.49
C PRO A 99 11.33 -6.73 -6.76
N PHE A 100 11.27 -6.51 -5.45
CA PHE A 100 10.07 -6.78 -4.66
C PHE A 100 8.91 -5.88 -5.07
N LEU A 101 9.14 -4.58 -5.16
CA LEU A 101 8.09 -3.62 -5.55
C LEU A 101 7.67 -3.78 -7.02
N GLU A 102 8.59 -4.17 -7.91
CA GLU A 102 8.24 -4.57 -9.27
C GLU A 102 7.29 -5.76 -9.29
N LYS A 103 7.51 -6.77 -8.43
CA LYS A 103 6.60 -7.91 -8.33
C LYS A 103 5.23 -7.50 -7.82
N ILE A 104 5.16 -6.60 -6.84
CA ILE A 104 3.88 -6.04 -6.38
C ILE A 104 3.17 -5.33 -7.54
N TRP A 105 3.88 -4.53 -8.33
CA TRP A 105 3.30 -3.86 -9.49
C TRP A 105 2.81 -4.85 -10.57
N GLU A 106 3.60 -5.88 -10.89
CA GLU A 106 3.22 -6.90 -11.88
C GLU A 106 1.90 -7.59 -11.51
N VAL A 107 1.72 -7.92 -10.22
CA VAL A 107 0.52 -8.62 -9.75
C VAL A 107 -0.66 -7.66 -9.60
N TYR A 108 -0.45 -6.51 -8.95
CA TYR A 108 -1.53 -5.64 -8.48
C TYR A 108 -1.75 -4.37 -9.29
N GLY A 109 -0.78 -3.95 -10.10
CA GLY A 109 -0.79 -2.68 -10.83
C GLY A 109 -1.91 -2.57 -11.87
N GLN A 110 -2.41 -3.70 -12.37
CA GLN A 110 -3.54 -3.76 -13.32
C GLN A 110 -4.91 -3.48 -12.68
N PHE A 111 -5.03 -3.56 -11.35
CA PHE A 111 -6.30 -3.38 -10.67
C PHE A 111 -6.61 -1.92 -10.42
N SER A 112 -7.90 -1.55 -10.47
CA SER A 112 -8.33 -0.21 -10.08
C SER A 112 -8.23 -0.04 -8.56
N GLY A 113 -8.28 1.21 -8.10
CA GLY A 113 -8.37 1.48 -6.65
C GLY A 113 -9.61 0.85 -6.02
N ILE A 114 -10.70 0.67 -6.78
CA ILE A 114 -11.94 0.04 -6.28
C ILE A 114 -11.71 -1.46 -6.08
N ASP A 115 -11.09 -2.13 -7.06
CA ASP A 115 -10.78 -3.56 -6.99
C ASP A 115 -9.87 -3.86 -5.80
N LEU A 116 -8.77 -3.08 -5.66
CA LEU A 116 -7.86 -3.23 -4.53
C LEU A 116 -8.55 -2.92 -3.20
N SER A 117 -9.45 -1.93 -3.17
CA SER A 117 -10.25 -1.65 -1.98
C SER A 117 -11.13 -2.85 -1.64
N ALA A 118 -11.86 -3.42 -2.60
CA ALA A 118 -12.70 -4.59 -2.39
C ALA A 118 -11.90 -5.78 -1.82
N MET A 119 -10.69 -6.04 -2.32
CA MET A 119 -9.79 -7.06 -1.77
C MET A 119 -9.48 -6.82 -0.29
N THR A 120 -9.22 -5.57 0.11
CA THR A 120 -8.96 -5.24 1.53
C THR A 120 -10.20 -5.31 2.43
N HIS A 121 -11.40 -5.31 1.86
CA HIS A 121 -12.67 -5.40 2.60
C HIS A 121 -13.21 -6.84 2.72
N GLN A 122 -12.54 -7.82 2.11
CA GLN A 122 -12.92 -9.23 2.24
C GLN A 122 -12.98 -9.66 3.71
N ASP A 123 -13.71 -10.75 3.96
CA ASP A 123 -13.80 -11.30 5.31
C ASP A 123 -12.43 -11.71 5.84
N HIS A 124 -12.24 -11.56 7.15
CA HIS A 124 -11.03 -11.90 7.88
C HIS A 124 -9.76 -11.08 7.55
N THR A 125 -9.84 -10.04 6.71
CA THR A 125 -8.72 -9.13 6.47
C THR A 125 -8.35 -8.34 7.74
N PRO A 126 -7.10 -7.84 7.86
CA PRO A 126 -6.68 -7.01 8.99
C PRO A 126 -7.54 -5.76 9.13
N TRP A 127 -7.86 -5.12 8.00
CA TRP A 127 -8.74 -3.96 7.98
C TRP A 127 -10.13 -4.31 8.50
N LYS A 128 -10.75 -5.40 8.03
CA LYS A 128 -12.12 -5.78 8.43
C LYS A 128 -12.22 -6.02 9.94
N LYS A 129 -11.24 -6.74 10.51
CA LYS A 129 -11.14 -7.00 11.96
C LYS A 129 -11.07 -5.71 12.79
N VAL A 130 -10.21 -4.77 12.39
CA VAL A 130 -10.02 -3.50 13.11
C VAL A 130 -11.20 -2.56 12.89
N TRP A 131 -11.72 -2.49 11.66
CA TRP A 131 -12.86 -1.66 11.31
C TRP A 131 -14.13 -2.04 12.09
N ASP A 132 -14.43 -3.35 12.17
CA ASP A 132 -15.64 -3.82 12.85
C ASP A 132 -15.58 -3.69 14.36
N SER A 133 -14.38 -3.72 14.96
CA SER A 133 -14.21 -3.59 16.41
C SER A 133 -14.07 -2.15 16.90
N GLN A 134 -13.40 -1.28 16.14
CA GLN A 134 -13.04 0.07 16.59
C GLN A 134 -13.19 1.13 15.48
N GLY A 135 -12.82 0.81 14.23
CA GLY A 135 -12.74 1.80 13.15
C GLY A 135 -14.07 2.48 12.78
N LYS A 136 -15.21 1.82 13.00
CA LYS A 136 -16.55 2.44 12.82
C LYS A 136 -16.77 3.71 13.63
N HIS A 137 -15.99 3.93 14.69
CA HIS A 137 -16.13 5.09 15.59
C HIS A 137 -15.02 6.15 15.41
N SER A 138 -13.94 5.84 14.68
CA SER A 138 -12.84 6.76 14.40
C SER A 138 -12.04 6.30 13.19
N ASN A 139 -11.76 7.20 12.25
CA ASN A 139 -11.02 6.87 11.03
C ASN A 139 -9.50 6.71 11.22
N ASN A 140 -8.95 6.77 12.43
CA ASN A 140 -7.49 6.76 12.63
C ASN A 140 -7.04 5.62 13.57
N VAL A 141 -7.79 4.51 13.56
CA VAL A 141 -7.43 3.35 14.37
C VAL A 141 -6.29 2.61 13.67
N ILE A 142 -5.15 2.50 14.34
CA ILE A 142 -4.00 1.76 13.83
C ILE A 142 -4.38 0.29 13.63
N ILE A 143 -4.01 -0.27 12.48
CA ILE A 143 -4.02 -1.71 12.22
C ILE A 143 -2.68 -2.28 12.69
N PRO A 144 -2.64 -3.11 13.75
CA PRO A 144 -1.40 -3.70 14.23
C PRO A 144 -0.66 -4.48 13.14
N ASN A 145 0.66 -4.30 13.06
CA ASN A 145 1.49 -5.06 12.12
C ASN A 145 1.38 -6.56 12.32
N ASP A 146 1.17 -7.05 13.55
CA ASP A 146 0.97 -8.48 13.81
C ASP A 146 -0.28 -9.03 13.11
N LEU A 147 -1.38 -8.25 13.07
CA LEU A 147 -2.59 -8.66 12.35
C LEU A 147 -2.37 -8.67 10.83
N ILE A 148 -1.61 -7.70 10.33
CA ILE A 148 -1.26 -7.63 8.90
C ILE A 148 -0.37 -8.83 8.55
N LYS A 149 0.69 -9.05 9.33
CA LYS A 149 1.63 -10.15 9.17
C LYS A 149 0.92 -11.51 9.17
N GLU A 150 0.11 -11.80 10.19
CA GLU A 150 -0.62 -13.07 10.30
C GLU A 150 -1.49 -13.34 9.05
N TYR A 151 -2.14 -12.30 8.52
CA TYR A 151 -2.96 -12.43 7.31
C TYR A 151 -2.11 -12.75 6.07
N TYR A 152 -1.03 -12.00 5.85
CA TYR A 152 -0.18 -12.23 4.66
C TYR A 152 0.67 -13.49 4.77
N GLU A 153 1.11 -13.92 5.97
CA GLU A 153 1.74 -15.23 6.19
C GLU A 153 0.80 -16.38 5.77
N LYS A 154 -0.50 -16.26 6.03
CA LYS A 154 -1.48 -17.24 5.54
C LYS A 154 -1.59 -17.24 4.03
N LEU A 155 -1.51 -16.08 3.37
CA LEU A 155 -1.51 -16.00 1.91
C LEU A 155 -0.24 -16.60 1.29
N VAL A 156 0.92 -16.39 1.92
CA VAL A 156 2.20 -16.99 1.50
C VAL A 156 2.15 -18.51 1.62
N ASN A 157 1.58 -19.03 2.71
CA ASN A 157 1.49 -20.46 2.99
C ASN A 157 0.25 -21.14 2.41
N ALA A 158 -0.66 -20.39 1.79
CA ALA A 158 -1.83 -20.96 1.16
C ALA A 158 -1.37 -21.87 0.01
N PRO A 159 -1.77 -23.16 0.00
CA PRO A 159 -1.47 -24.01 -1.13
C PRO A 159 -2.07 -23.31 -2.36
N HIS A 160 -1.23 -22.99 -3.35
CA HIS A 160 -1.73 -22.57 -4.65
C HIS A 160 -2.70 -23.64 -5.09
N ALA A 161 -4.00 -23.33 -5.06
CA ALA A 161 -5.01 -24.18 -5.65
C ALA A 161 -4.51 -24.41 -7.07
N VAL A 162 -4.13 -25.66 -7.33
CA VAL A 162 -3.55 -26.13 -8.57
C VAL A 162 -4.35 -25.52 -9.71
N GLN A 163 -3.74 -24.57 -10.42
CA GLN A 163 -4.12 -24.30 -11.80
C GLN A 163 -3.85 -25.61 -12.53
N SER A 164 -4.87 -26.48 -12.66
CA SER A 164 -5.03 -27.58 -13.62
C SER A 164 -6.18 -28.49 -13.16
N ALA A 165 -7.38 -28.24 -13.69
CA ALA A 165 -8.28 -29.25 -14.24
C ALA A 165 -9.32 -28.56 -15.13
#